data_AF-A0A5P8E4K2-F1
#
_entry.id   AF-A0A5P8E4K2-F1
#
_cell.length_a   1.000
_cell.length_b   1.000
_cell.length_c   1.000
_cell.angle_alpha   90.00
_cell.angle_beta   90.00
_cell.angle_gamma   90.00
#
_symmetry.space_group_name_H-M   'P 1'
#
loop_
_entity.id
_entity.type
_entity.pdbx_description
1 polymer ?
#
loop_
_entity_poly.entity_id
_entity_poly.type
_entity_poly.pdbx_seq_one_letter_code
_entity_poly.pdbx_strand_id
1 'polypeptide(L)'
;MVTIGNYISTGKCIWCGRTIADGASFHNIPHVFPHALGGEDTCTDVCDECNHYFGTTKVHGVPSIDLTFKEIFNAYRFFCQNLNENSYKKLRSTFFSYHHSTHSIKIRQNFRNDVLCRQLKRGLYECFLQKYHQVTGDGNNLIFDSVRQYARYNYGELRVYYAFNDIILAEKEQDRPHLGMSDILLDAMREYGVYHFWLLGHSFYLEVFPIAFNVKGMAYLQNEAKHILLPTSDRVGIFEFNDIRQIDPLMFRFNNR
;
A
#
# COMPACT_ATOMS: atom_id res chain seq x y z
N MET A 1 -21.78 -23.53 2.37
CA MET A 1 -21.00 -24.09 1.25
C MET A 1 -20.02 -23.02 0.83
N VAL A 2 -18.73 -23.22 1.02
CA VAL A 2 -17.70 -22.33 0.47
C VAL A 2 -17.61 -22.68 -1.01
N THR A 3 -17.94 -21.74 -1.87
CA THR A 3 -17.70 -21.88 -3.31
C THR A 3 -16.19 -22.04 -3.49
N ILE A 4 -15.73 -23.24 -3.84
CA ILE A 4 -14.33 -23.47 -4.20
C ILE A 4 -14.16 -22.83 -5.59
N GLY A 5 -13.83 -21.54 -5.61
CA GLY A 5 -13.47 -20.86 -6.84
C GLY A 5 -12.05 -21.25 -7.20
N ASN A 6 -11.82 -21.72 -8.42
CA ASN A 6 -10.47 -21.77 -8.96
C ASN A 6 -10.10 -20.35 -9.42
N TYR A 7 -9.33 -19.62 -8.61
CA TYR A 7 -8.88 -18.24 -8.91
C TYR A 7 -7.65 -18.28 -9.83
N ILE A 8 -7.84 -18.83 -11.02
CA ILE A 8 -6.78 -19.17 -11.97
C ILE A 8 -7.07 -18.52 -13.31
N SER A 9 -6.06 -17.85 -13.88
CA SER A 9 -6.08 -17.35 -15.26
C SER A 9 -4.99 -18.04 -16.08
N THR A 10 -3.73 -17.98 -15.61
CA THR A 10 -2.56 -18.60 -16.24
C THR A 10 -2.12 -19.89 -15.56
N GLY A 11 -2.48 -20.10 -14.29
CA GLY A 11 -2.06 -21.27 -13.52
C GLY A 11 -0.63 -21.19 -12.97
N LYS A 12 0.00 -20.03 -13.06
CA LYS A 12 1.33 -19.72 -12.50
C LYS A 12 1.20 -18.59 -11.48
N CYS A 13 1.68 -18.81 -10.26
CA CYS A 13 1.56 -17.79 -9.23
C CYS A 13 2.41 -16.56 -9.51
N ILE A 14 1.81 -15.37 -9.51
CA ILE A 14 2.49 -14.09 -9.77
C ILE A 14 3.55 -13.74 -8.71
N TRP A 15 3.54 -14.39 -7.54
CA TRP A 15 4.46 -14.09 -6.43
C TRP A 15 5.62 -15.07 -6.33
N CYS A 16 5.34 -16.37 -6.38
CA CYS A 16 6.36 -17.41 -6.20
C CYS A 16 6.74 -18.13 -7.49
N GLY A 17 6.01 -17.91 -8.59
CA GLY A 17 6.25 -18.56 -9.87
C GLY A 17 5.87 -20.04 -9.92
N ARG A 18 5.42 -20.64 -8.80
CA ARG A 18 4.95 -22.03 -8.76
C ARG A 18 3.66 -22.19 -9.56
N THR A 19 3.55 -23.31 -10.23
CA THR A 19 2.40 -23.72 -11.04
C THR A 19 1.58 -24.81 -10.35
N ILE A 20 0.44 -25.16 -10.94
CA ILE A 20 -0.35 -26.33 -10.52
C ILE A 20 0.50 -27.62 -10.59
N ALA A 21 1.36 -27.75 -11.60
CA ALA A 21 2.27 -28.89 -11.73
C ALA A 21 3.30 -28.97 -10.59
N ASP A 22 3.68 -27.81 -10.02
CA ASP A 22 4.53 -27.72 -8.83
C ASP A 22 3.75 -27.94 -7.52
N GLY A 23 2.44 -28.26 -7.60
CA GLY A 23 1.56 -28.46 -6.45
C GLY A 23 1.00 -27.18 -5.83
N ALA A 24 1.00 -26.04 -6.55
CA ALA A 24 0.33 -24.83 -6.08
C ALA A 24 -1.20 -24.95 -6.20
N SER A 25 -1.92 -24.54 -5.17
CA SER A 25 -3.39 -24.44 -5.16
C SER A 25 -3.85 -22.98 -5.21
N PHE A 26 -5.05 -22.73 -5.73
CA PHE A 26 -5.61 -21.39 -5.97
C PHE A 26 -7.09 -21.33 -5.59
N HIS A 27 -7.44 -21.90 -4.43
CA HIS A 27 -8.83 -22.04 -3.99
C HIS A 27 -9.35 -20.84 -3.21
N ASN A 28 -8.46 -20.05 -2.61
CA ASN A 28 -8.81 -18.89 -1.81
C ASN A 28 -8.83 -17.61 -2.66
N ILE A 29 -9.87 -16.80 -2.48
CA ILE A 29 -9.98 -15.48 -3.11
C ILE A 29 -8.76 -14.63 -2.72
N PRO A 30 -7.93 -14.18 -3.68
CA PRO A 30 -6.91 -13.19 -3.40
C PRO A 30 -7.52 -11.81 -3.60
N HIS A 31 -7.63 -11.04 -2.51
CA HIS A 31 -8.07 -9.66 -2.60
C HIS A 31 -6.90 -8.76 -2.99
N VAL A 32 -7.11 -7.79 -3.88
CA VAL A 32 -6.05 -6.85 -4.26
C VAL A 32 -5.56 -6.06 -3.05
N PHE A 33 -6.48 -5.64 -2.19
CA PHE A 33 -6.19 -5.10 -0.86
C PHE A 33 -7.28 -5.58 0.12
N PRO A 34 -7.04 -5.54 1.45
CA PRO A 34 -7.92 -6.18 2.41
C PRO A 34 -9.39 -5.76 2.31
N HIS A 35 -10.32 -6.72 2.22
CA HIS A 35 -11.77 -6.48 2.19
C HIS A 35 -12.27 -5.67 3.40
N ALA A 36 -11.58 -5.74 4.55
CA ALA A 36 -11.85 -4.94 5.73
C ALA A 36 -11.73 -3.41 5.50
N LEU A 37 -11.05 -2.98 4.42
CA LEU A 37 -10.97 -1.59 3.98
C LEU A 37 -12.11 -1.21 3.02
N GLY A 38 -13.03 -2.12 2.68
CA GLY A 38 -14.07 -1.92 1.67
C GLY A 38 -13.64 -2.29 0.26
N GLY A 39 -12.52 -3.01 0.10
CA GLY A 39 -12.04 -3.48 -1.18
C GLY A 39 -12.86 -4.63 -1.74
N GLU A 40 -13.47 -4.43 -2.89
CA GLU A 40 -14.20 -5.46 -3.62
C GLU A 40 -13.34 -6.09 -4.74
N ASP A 41 -12.21 -5.48 -5.09
CA ASP A 41 -11.30 -5.96 -6.12
C ASP A 41 -10.60 -7.27 -5.71
N THR A 42 -10.73 -8.28 -6.57
CA THR A 42 -10.05 -9.58 -6.46
C THR A 42 -9.08 -9.79 -7.62
N CYS A 43 -8.05 -10.59 -7.37
CA CYS A 43 -7.06 -11.00 -8.37
C CYS A 43 -7.25 -12.49 -8.76
N THR A 44 -6.43 -12.97 -9.67
CA THR A 44 -6.25 -14.41 -9.98
C THR A 44 -4.76 -14.73 -9.93
N ASP A 45 -4.41 -16.02 -10.03
CA ASP A 45 -3.01 -16.46 -10.08
C ASP A 45 -2.17 -16.05 -8.84
N VAL A 46 -2.81 -15.95 -7.68
CA VAL A 46 -2.13 -15.88 -6.38
C VAL A 46 -2.39 -17.20 -5.67
N CYS A 47 -1.37 -18.03 -5.51
CA CYS A 47 -1.55 -19.33 -4.88
C CYS A 47 -1.90 -19.18 -3.40
N ASP A 48 -2.57 -20.17 -2.83
CA ASP A 48 -3.04 -20.17 -1.45
C ASP A 48 -1.90 -19.94 -0.45
N GLU A 49 -0.70 -20.45 -0.74
CA GLU A 49 0.48 -20.23 0.10
C GLU A 49 0.92 -18.76 0.11
N CYS A 50 0.91 -18.10 -1.05
CA CYS A 50 1.25 -16.69 -1.16
C CYS A 50 0.13 -15.80 -0.61
N ASN A 51 -1.13 -16.12 -0.87
CA ASN A 51 -2.27 -15.42 -0.27
C ASN A 51 -2.19 -15.48 1.26
N HIS A 52 -1.92 -16.67 1.82
CA HIS A 52 -1.71 -16.84 3.26
C HIS A 52 -0.43 -16.14 3.77
N TYR A 53 0.62 -16.05 2.95
CA TYR A 53 1.88 -15.40 3.31
C TYR A 53 1.68 -13.96 3.76
N PHE A 54 0.94 -13.16 3.00
CA PHE A 54 0.77 -11.73 3.24
C PHE A 54 -0.06 -11.43 4.50
N GLY A 55 -1.05 -12.29 4.78
CA GLY A 55 -1.91 -12.20 5.95
C GLY A 55 -1.28 -12.69 7.26
N THR A 56 -0.18 -13.44 7.21
CA THR A 56 0.31 -14.20 8.38
C THR A 56 1.55 -13.59 9.03
N THR A 57 1.53 -13.51 10.36
CA THR A 57 2.69 -13.11 11.16
C THR A 57 3.67 -14.28 11.24
N LYS A 58 4.88 -14.10 10.67
CA LYS A 58 5.89 -15.18 10.58
C LYS A 58 7.00 -15.08 11.61
N VAL A 59 7.31 -13.86 12.04
CA VAL A 59 8.41 -13.56 12.96
C VAL A 59 7.85 -12.80 14.15
N HIS A 60 8.21 -13.22 15.36
CA HIS A 60 7.78 -12.54 16.58
C HIS A 60 8.20 -11.06 16.53
N GLY A 61 7.24 -10.16 16.78
CA GLY A 61 7.46 -8.71 16.72
C GLY A 61 7.41 -8.09 15.32
N VAL A 62 7.18 -8.89 14.26
CA VAL A 62 6.95 -8.40 12.89
C VAL A 62 5.50 -8.67 12.50
N PRO A 63 4.63 -7.65 12.48
CA PRO A 63 3.23 -7.87 12.08
C PRO A 63 3.14 -8.31 10.61
N SER A 64 2.03 -8.95 10.24
CA SER A 64 1.78 -9.31 8.84
C SER A 64 1.66 -8.07 7.94
N ILE A 65 1.88 -8.28 6.64
CA ILE A 65 1.90 -7.21 5.62
C ILE A 65 0.51 -6.62 5.51
N ASP A 66 -0.50 -7.48 5.35
CA ASP A 66 -1.91 -7.08 5.27
C ASP A 66 -2.39 -6.34 6.51
N LEU A 67 -2.00 -6.79 7.71
CA LEU A 67 -2.39 -6.13 8.95
C LEU A 67 -1.80 -4.72 9.00
N THR A 68 -0.53 -4.57 8.62
CA THR A 68 0.15 -3.26 8.56
C THR A 68 -0.54 -2.32 7.60
N PHE A 69 -0.78 -2.78 6.37
CA PHE A 69 -1.49 -2.02 5.35
C PHE A 69 -2.89 -1.62 5.83
N LYS A 70 -3.68 -2.60 6.30
CA LYS A 70 -5.03 -2.40 6.83
C LYS A 70 -5.08 -1.35 7.93
N GLU A 71 -4.20 -1.40 8.91
CA GLU A 71 -4.26 -0.50 10.07
C GLU A 71 -3.93 0.94 9.68
N ILE A 72 -2.96 1.15 8.79
CA ILE A 72 -2.61 2.49 8.29
C ILE A 72 -3.75 3.06 7.43
N PHE A 73 -4.27 2.30 6.47
CA PHE A 73 -5.35 2.79 5.62
C PHE A 73 -6.69 2.95 6.36
N ASN A 74 -6.95 2.17 7.41
CA ASN A 74 -8.07 2.44 8.31
C ASN A 74 -7.88 3.75 9.10
N ALA A 75 -6.64 4.10 9.46
CA ALA A 75 -6.35 5.39 10.06
C ALA A 75 -6.73 6.51 9.08
N TYR A 76 -6.31 6.42 7.82
CA TYR A 76 -6.67 7.38 6.77
C TYR A 76 -8.19 7.52 6.63
N ARG A 77 -8.89 6.39 6.47
CA ARG A 77 -10.36 6.38 6.37
C ARG A 77 -11.03 7.01 7.58
N PHE A 78 -10.54 6.75 8.79
CA PHE A 78 -11.10 7.34 9.99
C PHE A 78 -10.89 8.85 10.05
N PHE A 79 -9.67 9.33 9.78
CA PHE A 79 -9.34 10.75 9.88
C PHE A 79 -9.85 11.60 8.71
N CYS A 80 -10.28 10.99 7.61
CA CYS A 80 -10.95 11.69 6.50
C CYS A 80 -12.47 11.85 6.70
N GLN A 81 -13.03 11.43 7.84
CA GLN A 81 -14.44 11.60 8.17
C GLN A 81 -14.72 12.90 8.92
N ASN A 82 -16.00 13.29 8.96
CA ASN A 82 -16.46 14.37 9.84
C ASN A 82 -16.43 13.91 11.31
N LEU A 83 -15.29 14.11 11.96
CA LEU A 83 -15.07 13.74 13.36
C LEU A 83 -15.74 14.74 14.31
N ASN A 84 -16.31 14.23 15.40
CA ASN A 84 -16.76 15.02 16.55
C ASN A 84 -15.93 14.67 17.80
N GLU A 85 -16.16 15.39 18.89
CA GLU A 85 -15.49 15.22 20.18
C GLU A 85 -15.55 13.80 20.76
N ASN A 86 -16.45 12.94 20.29
CA ASN A 86 -16.61 11.56 20.74
C ASN A 86 -16.13 10.52 19.70
N SER A 87 -15.80 10.94 18.47
CA SER A 87 -15.40 10.01 17.40
C SER A 87 -14.18 9.19 17.77
N TYR A 88 -13.25 9.75 18.55
CA TYR A 88 -12.03 9.08 18.96
C TYR A 88 -12.26 7.77 19.73
N LYS A 89 -13.39 7.65 20.44
CA LYS A 89 -13.76 6.43 21.19
C LYS A 89 -14.03 5.23 20.27
N LYS A 90 -14.31 5.49 18.99
CA LYS A 90 -14.54 4.46 17.97
C LYS A 90 -13.25 4.03 17.28
N LEU A 91 -12.18 4.82 17.36
CA LEU A 91 -10.90 4.48 16.77
C LEU A 91 -10.27 3.32 17.55
N ARG A 92 -10.21 2.15 16.92
CA ARG A 92 -9.49 1.00 17.43
C ARG A 92 -8.33 0.72 16.47
N SER A 93 -7.13 0.67 17.03
CA SER A 93 -5.95 0.27 16.29
C SER A 93 -5.10 -0.68 17.12
N THR A 94 -4.49 -1.63 16.41
CA THR A 94 -3.47 -2.54 16.89
C THR A 94 -2.14 -1.81 17.11
N PHE A 95 -1.76 -0.89 16.22
CA PHE A 95 -0.43 -0.27 16.20
C PHE A 95 -0.34 1.07 16.90
N PHE A 96 -1.43 1.85 16.91
CA PHE A 96 -1.38 3.20 17.45
C PHE A 96 -2.46 3.45 18.50
N SER A 97 -2.16 4.42 19.34
CA SER A 97 -3.05 4.96 20.35
C SER A 97 -3.27 6.43 20.04
N TYR A 98 -4.53 6.84 19.99
CA TYR A 98 -4.89 8.25 19.84
C TYR A 98 -5.17 8.87 21.21
N HIS A 99 -4.36 9.86 21.56
CA HIS A 99 -4.47 10.63 22.79
C HIS A 99 -5.24 11.92 22.50
N HIS A 100 -6.56 11.87 22.65
CA HIS A 100 -7.46 12.98 22.35
C HIS A 100 -7.08 14.28 23.07
N SER A 101 -6.68 14.22 24.35
CA SER A 101 -6.32 15.42 25.15
C SER A 101 -5.12 16.18 24.60
N THR A 102 -4.18 15.48 23.96
CA THR A 102 -2.97 16.07 23.38
C THR A 102 -3.03 16.16 21.86
N HIS A 103 -4.15 15.75 21.26
CA HIS A 103 -4.29 15.52 19.84
C HIS A 103 -3.03 14.82 19.26
N SER A 104 -2.65 13.67 19.81
CA SER A 104 -1.44 12.97 19.35
C SER A 104 -1.74 11.51 19.03
N ILE A 105 -1.15 11.00 17.95
CA ILE A 105 -1.15 9.58 17.63
C ILE A 105 0.24 9.05 17.94
N LYS A 106 0.30 8.05 18.81
CA LYS A 106 1.56 7.40 19.18
C LYS A 106 1.52 5.95 18.78
N ILE A 107 2.59 5.49 18.14
CA ILE A 107 2.82 4.07 17.90
C ILE A 107 3.06 3.41 19.26
N ARG A 108 2.39 2.29 19.50
CA ARG A 108 2.55 1.52 20.74
C ARG A 108 3.97 0.97 20.82
N GLN A 109 4.57 1.01 22.02
CA GLN A 109 5.99 0.71 22.24
C GLN A 109 6.44 -0.69 21.76
N ASN A 110 5.51 -1.63 21.60
CA ASN A 110 5.80 -2.99 21.16
C ASN A 110 6.08 -3.10 19.64
N PHE A 111 5.90 -2.02 18.88
CA PHE A 111 6.13 -2.02 17.44
C PHE A 111 7.30 -1.10 17.07
N ARG A 112 8.19 -1.64 16.25
CA ARG A 112 9.34 -0.92 15.70
C ARG A 112 8.95 -0.14 14.45
N ASN A 113 9.30 1.14 14.39
CA ASN A 113 8.95 2.04 13.29
C ASN A 113 9.51 1.57 11.94
N ASP A 114 10.75 1.10 11.93
CA ASP A 114 11.42 0.59 10.73
C ASP A 114 10.75 -0.68 10.19
N VAL A 115 10.31 -1.56 11.09
CA VAL A 115 9.58 -2.79 10.75
C VAL A 115 8.21 -2.45 10.17
N LEU A 116 7.45 -1.55 10.80
CA LEU A 116 6.15 -1.10 10.28
C LEU A 116 6.29 -0.40 8.92
N CYS A 117 7.30 0.45 8.76
CA CYS A 117 7.61 1.12 7.51
C CYS A 117 7.85 0.11 6.39
N ARG A 118 8.71 -0.88 6.63
CA ARG A 118 9.01 -1.94 5.66
C ARG A 118 7.78 -2.78 5.32
N GLN A 119 6.98 -3.17 6.32
CA GLN A 119 5.76 -3.95 6.09
C GLN A 119 4.71 -3.15 5.29
N LEU A 120 4.56 -1.84 5.55
CA LEU A 120 3.66 -0.99 4.76
C LEU A 120 4.12 -0.90 3.31
N LYS A 121 5.42 -0.65 3.06
CA LYS A 121 5.97 -0.61 1.69
C LYS A 121 5.69 -1.91 0.95
N ARG A 122 5.93 -3.06 1.60
CA ARG A 122 5.66 -4.37 1.00
C ARG A 122 4.18 -4.56 0.66
N GLY A 123 3.27 -4.07 1.50
CA GLY A 123 1.82 -4.08 1.23
C GLY A 123 1.41 -3.19 0.06
N LEU A 124 2.06 -2.04 -0.13
CA LEU A 124 1.85 -1.20 -1.31
C LEU A 124 2.22 -1.94 -2.60
N TYR A 125 3.37 -2.63 -2.62
CA TYR A 125 3.81 -3.44 -3.75
C TYR A 125 2.95 -4.69 -3.98
N GLU A 126 2.44 -5.28 -2.91
CA GLU A 126 1.47 -6.37 -2.99
C GLU A 126 0.21 -5.94 -3.74
N CYS A 127 -0.41 -4.87 -3.27
CA CYS A 127 -1.61 -4.31 -3.87
C CYS A 127 -1.35 -3.89 -5.33
N PHE A 128 -0.21 -3.27 -5.60
CA PHE A 128 0.21 -2.89 -6.95
C PHE A 128 0.26 -4.09 -7.90
N LEU A 129 1.03 -5.15 -7.59
CA LEU A 129 1.25 -6.24 -8.53
C LEU A 129 -0.04 -7.05 -8.76
N GLN A 130 -0.85 -7.23 -7.71
CA GLN A 130 -2.14 -7.88 -7.82
C GLN A 130 -3.12 -7.06 -8.68
N LYS A 131 -3.15 -5.73 -8.51
CA LYS A 131 -3.98 -4.86 -9.35
C LYS A 131 -3.49 -4.84 -10.80
N TYR A 132 -2.18 -4.80 -11.00
CA TYR A 132 -1.58 -4.82 -12.32
C TYR A 132 -1.96 -6.10 -13.06
N HIS A 133 -1.87 -7.26 -12.40
CA HIS A 133 -2.26 -8.53 -13.00
C HIS A 133 -3.77 -8.63 -13.25
N GLN A 134 -4.60 -8.11 -12.33
CA GLN A 134 -6.05 -8.05 -12.52
C GLN A 134 -6.43 -7.31 -13.81
N VAL A 135 -5.72 -6.23 -14.14
CA VAL A 135 -6.03 -5.37 -15.30
C VAL A 135 -5.35 -5.85 -16.59
N THR A 136 -4.10 -6.30 -16.52
CA THR A 136 -3.29 -6.61 -17.71
C THR A 136 -3.14 -8.10 -18.00
N GLY A 137 -3.35 -8.96 -17.01
CA GLY A 137 -3.01 -10.38 -17.09
C GLY A 137 -1.50 -10.67 -17.06
N ASP A 138 -0.62 -9.65 -16.96
CA ASP A 138 0.84 -9.81 -17.17
C ASP A 138 1.68 -9.74 -15.88
N GLY A 139 1.06 -9.92 -14.72
CA GLY A 139 1.76 -9.98 -13.43
C GLY A 139 2.79 -11.10 -13.28
N ASN A 140 2.86 -12.06 -14.20
CA ASN A 140 3.88 -13.12 -14.26
C ASN A 140 5.17 -12.72 -14.99
N ASN A 141 5.22 -11.51 -15.55
CA ASN A 141 6.37 -11.01 -16.30
C ASN A 141 7.62 -10.88 -15.41
N LEU A 142 8.79 -11.27 -15.94
CA LEU A 142 10.07 -11.21 -15.23
C LEU A 142 10.51 -9.78 -14.88
N ILE A 143 9.99 -8.76 -15.57
CA ILE A 143 10.25 -7.36 -15.23
C ILE A 143 9.86 -7.00 -13.79
N PHE A 144 8.95 -7.76 -13.18
CA PHE A 144 8.51 -7.58 -11.79
C PHE A 144 9.28 -8.45 -10.77
N ASP A 145 10.39 -9.07 -11.15
CA ASP A 145 11.18 -9.88 -10.22
C ASP A 145 11.68 -9.07 -9.03
N SER A 146 12.13 -7.83 -9.23
CA SER A 146 12.51 -6.92 -8.14
C SER A 146 11.36 -6.71 -7.14
N VAL A 147 10.14 -6.53 -7.65
CA VAL A 147 8.92 -6.38 -6.86
C VAL A 147 8.63 -7.65 -6.06
N ARG A 148 8.76 -8.84 -6.67
CA ARG A 148 8.57 -10.13 -5.98
C ARG A 148 9.63 -10.33 -4.88
N GLN A 149 10.90 -10.08 -5.20
CA GLN A 149 12.01 -10.18 -4.24
C GLN A 149 11.75 -9.28 -3.03
N TYR A 150 11.31 -8.05 -3.26
CA TYR A 150 11.00 -7.09 -2.21
C TYR A 150 9.75 -7.47 -1.40
N ALA A 151 8.59 -7.56 -2.05
CA ALA A 151 7.31 -7.73 -1.36
C ALA A 151 7.14 -9.14 -0.77
N ARG A 152 7.47 -10.20 -1.50
CA ARG A 152 7.24 -11.60 -1.08
C ARG A 152 8.42 -12.22 -0.33
N TYR A 153 9.65 -11.84 -0.66
CA TYR A 153 10.84 -12.47 -0.07
C TYR A 153 11.65 -11.55 0.85
N ASN A 154 11.24 -10.28 0.97
CA ASN A 154 11.87 -9.29 1.84
C ASN A 154 13.31 -8.94 1.46
N TYR A 155 13.70 -9.13 0.19
CA TYR A 155 15.03 -8.85 -0.35
C TYR A 155 15.08 -7.55 -1.16
N GLY A 156 16.21 -6.84 -1.05
CA GLY A 156 16.43 -5.57 -1.73
C GLY A 156 15.76 -4.37 -1.04
N GLU A 157 15.92 -3.21 -1.66
CA GLU A 157 15.41 -1.91 -1.18
C GLU A 157 14.77 -1.16 -2.34
N LEU A 158 13.45 -1.31 -2.51
CA LEU A 158 12.69 -0.48 -3.44
C LEU A 158 12.24 0.81 -2.72
N ARG A 159 12.40 1.95 -3.39
CA ARG A 159 12.02 3.24 -2.83
C ARG A 159 10.53 3.48 -3.01
N VAL A 160 9.94 4.07 -1.97
CA VAL A 160 8.57 4.58 -2.00
C VAL A 160 8.66 6.04 -1.59
N TYR A 161 7.97 6.90 -2.31
CA TYR A 161 7.83 8.31 -1.97
C TYR A 161 6.40 8.58 -1.54
N TYR A 162 6.21 9.48 -0.60
CA TYR A 162 4.90 9.89 -0.12
C TYR A 162 4.70 11.38 -0.39
N ALA A 163 3.56 11.74 -0.97
CA ALA A 163 3.17 13.14 -1.16
C ALA A 163 2.37 13.60 0.06
N PHE A 164 2.97 14.44 0.89
CA PHE A 164 2.29 15.04 2.03
C PHE A 164 1.66 16.37 1.63
N ASN A 165 0.38 16.52 1.99
CA ASN A 165 -0.38 17.76 1.88
C ASN A 165 -1.02 18.10 3.23
N ASP A 166 -1.00 19.38 3.63
CA ASP A 166 -1.72 19.82 4.83
C ASP A 166 -3.25 19.67 4.68
N ILE A 167 -3.75 19.61 3.44
CA ILE A 167 -5.16 19.36 3.09
C ILE A 167 -5.24 18.05 2.31
N ILE A 168 -6.03 17.08 2.81
CA ILE A 168 -6.29 15.84 2.07
C ILE A 168 -7.58 16.00 1.28
N LEU A 169 -7.49 15.75 -0.03
CA LEU A 169 -8.64 15.60 -0.90
C LEU A 169 -8.92 14.10 -1.06
N ALA A 170 -9.96 13.62 -0.39
CA ALA A 170 -10.41 12.25 -0.47
C ALA A 170 -11.77 12.16 -1.17
N GLU A 171 -12.07 11.02 -1.80
CA GLU A 171 -13.37 10.78 -2.40
C GLU A 171 -14.47 10.78 -1.35
N LYS A 172 -15.69 11.11 -1.79
CA LYS A 172 -16.87 11.07 -0.93
C LYS A 172 -17.21 9.64 -0.50
N GLU A 173 -17.02 8.67 -1.39
CA GLU A 173 -17.32 7.25 -1.17
C GLU A 173 -16.11 6.47 -0.62
N GLN A 174 -15.71 6.78 0.62
CA GLN A 174 -14.58 6.09 1.27
C GLN A 174 -14.89 4.64 1.66
N ASP A 175 -16.14 4.22 1.54
CA ASP A 175 -16.58 2.87 1.90
C ASP A 175 -16.25 1.83 0.83
N ARG A 176 -15.98 2.28 -0.39
CA ARG A 176 -15.58 1.47 -1.54
C ARG A 176 -14.35 2.08 -2.21
N PRO A 177 -13.20 2.09 -1.52
CA PRO A 177 -11.99 2.63 -2.11
C PRO A 177 -11.63 1.80 -3.36
N HIS A 178 -11.03 2.45 -4.34
CA HIS A 178 -10.56 1.80 -5.55
C HIS A 178 -9.11 2.19 -5.81
N LEU A 179 -8.32 1.26 -6.35
CA LEU A 179 -6.95 1.52 -6.77
C LEU A 179 -6.92 1.72 -8.29
N GLY A 180 -6.51 2.89 -8.77
CA GLY A 180 -6.47 3.20 -10.20
C GLY A 180 -5.36 2.47 -10.95
N MET A 181 -5.63 2.03 -12.18
CA MET A 181 -4.64 1.37 -13.05
C MET A 181 -4.94 1.68 -14.53
N SER A 182 -4.89 2.97 -14.88
CA SER A 182 -5.14 3.45 -16.24
C SER A 182 -3.89 3.38 -17.12
N ASP A 183 -4.06 3.49 -18.44
CA ASP A 183 -2.94 3.51 -19.39
C ASP A 183 -1.94 4.63 -19.08
N ILE A 184 -2.41 5.80 -18.63
CA ILE A 184 -1.56 6.92 -18.22
C ILE A 184 -0.62 6.51 -17.07
N LEU A 185 -1.13 5.78 -16.07
CA LEU A 185 -0.33 5.28 -14.95
C LEU A 185 0.67 4.22 -15.41
N LEU A 186 0.25 3.35 -16.34
CA LEU A 186 1.11 2.31 -16.90
C LEU A 186 2.21 2.89 -17.80
N ASP A 187 1.92 3.93 -18.57
CA ASP A 187 2.87 4.66 -19.40
C ASP A 187 3.89 5.39 -18.54
N ALA A 188 3.45 6.09 -17.50
CA ALA A 188 4.34 6.73 -16.54
C ALA A 188 5.26 5.70 -15.85
N MET A 189 4.73 4.54 -15.49
CA MET A 189 5.53 3.44 -14.93
C MET A 189 6.56 2.92 -15.91
N ARG A 190 6.18 2.69 -17.18
CA ARG A 190 7.12 2.22 -18.22
C ARG A 190 8.20 3.25 -18.53
N GLU A 191 7.84 4.53 -18.61
CA GLU A 191 8.77 5.60 -18.99
C GLU A 191 9.69 6.03 -17.85
N TYR A 192 9.13 6.20 -16.64
CA TYR A 192 9.82 6.81 -15.50
C TYR A 192 10.18 5.81 -14.40
N GLY A 193 9.71 4.56 -14.50
CA GLY A 193 9.91 3.54 -13.47
C GLY A 193 9.09 3.76 -12.20
N VAL A 194 8.08 4.65 -12.25
CA VAL A 194 7.26 5.05 -11.10
C VAL A 194 5.80 4.73 -11.34
N TYR A 195 5.17 4.05 -10.38
CA TYR A 195 3.72 3.92 -10.34
C TYR A 195 3.13 4.83 -9.26
N HIS A 196 2.16 5.67 -9.63
CA HIS A 196 1.40 6.50 -8.68
C HIS A 196 0.27 5.67 -8.07
N PHE A 197 0.44 5.31 -6.81
CA PHE A 197 -0.51 4.62 -5.97
C PHE A 197 -1.32 5.66 -5.19
N TRP A 198 -2.54 5.91 -5.66
CA TRP A 198 -3.48 6.79 -4.97
C TRP A 198 -4.60 5.98 -4.33
N LEU A 199 -4.82 6.15 -3.03
CA LEU A 199 -5.85 5.45 -2.29
C LEU A 199 -6.28 6.26 -1.06
N LEU A 200 -7.59 6.44 -0.86
CA LEU A 200 -8.18 7.18 0.26
C LEU A 200 -7.60 8.61 0.44
N GLY A 201 -7.32 9.29 -0.68
CA GLY A 201 -6.78 10.66 -0.67
C GLY A 201 -5.27 10.77 -0.42
N HIS A 202 -4.58 9.64 -0.22
CA HIS A 202 -3.14 9.59 -0.03
C HIS A 202 -2.43 9.14 -1.30
N SER A 203 -1.29 9.79 -1.60
CA SER A 203 -0.48 9.50 -2.77
C SER A 203 0.87 8.93 -2.39
N PHE A 204 1.14 7.72 -2.87
CA PHE A 204 2.44 7.09 -2.82
C PHE A 204 2.97 6.93 -4.25
N TYR A 205 4.27 7.09 -4.44
CA TYR A 205 4.96 6.83 -5.70
C TYR A 205 5.92 5.67 -5.49
N LEU A 206 5.64 4.55 -6.14
CA LEU A 206 6.38 3.30 -5.99
C LEU A 206 7.44 3.23 -7.08
N GLU A 207 8.69 3.02 -6.70
CA GLU A 207 9.75 2.64 -7.64
C GLU A 207 9.51 1.19 -8.09
N VAL A 208 9.05 1.00 -9.32
CA VAL A 208 8.78 -0.32 -9.90
C VAL A 208 9.96 -0.79 -10.76
N PHE A 209 10.53 0.12 -11.56
CA PHE A 209 11.68 -0.17 -12.42
C PHE A 209 12.89 0.71 -12.04
N PRO A 210 13.80 0.23 -11.19
CA PRO A 210 14.91 1.05 -10.67
C PRO A 210 15.83 1.67 -11.72
N ILE A 211 16.05 0.98 -12.84
CA ILE A 211 16.89 1.50 -13.93
C ILE A 211 16.24 2.74 -14.55
N ALA A 212 14.95 2.68 -14.89
CA ALA A 212 14.22 3.83 -15.43
C ALA A 212 14.11 4.95 -14.39
N PHE A 213 13.86 4.59 -13.12
CA PHE A 213 13.77 5.53 -12.02
C PHE A 213 15.06 6.35 -11.84
N ASN A 214 16.21 5.70 -11.84
CA ASN A 214 17.49 6.37 -11.64
C ASN A 214 17.83 7.37 -12.77
N VAL A 215 17.23 7.21 -13.96
CA VAL A 215 17.43 8.12 -15.09
C VAL A 215 16.42 9.27 -15.08
N LYS A 216 15.14 8.99 -14.83
CA LYS A 216 14.05 9.97 -15.03
C LYS A 216 13.10 10.14 -13.84
N GLY A 217 13.10 9.23 -12.88
CA GLY A 217 12.12 9.17 -11.79
C GLY A 217 12.08 10.43 -10.94
N MET A 218 13.24 10.98 -10.54
CA MET A 218 13.28 12.20 -9.73
C MET A 218 12.73 13.43 -10.47
N ALA A 219 13.02 13.57 -11.77
CA ALA A 219 12.49 14.66 -12.58
C ALA A 219 10.97 14.53 -12.74
N TYR A 220 10.46 13.30 -12.90
CA TYR A 220 9.04 13.01 -12.91
C TYR A 220 8.37 13.43 -11.58
N LEU A 221 8.91 13.02 -10.43
CA LEU A 221 8.37 13.39 -9.11
C LEU A 221 8.37 14.91 -8.89
N GLN A 222 9.40 15.62 -9.34
CA GLN A 222 9.44 17.09 -9.29
C GLN A 222 8.37 17.75 -10.16
N ASN A 223 8.00 17.11 -11.28
CA ASN A 223 6.91 17.59 -12.10
C ASN A 223 5.55 17.31 -11.45
N GLU A 224 5.34 16.09 -10.94
CA GLU A 224 4.13 15.68 -10.22
C GLU A 224 3.84 16.58 -9.02
N ALA A 225 4.88 17.00 -8.30
CA ALA A 225 4.77 17.95 -7.20
C ALA A 225 3.98 19.22 -7.57
N LYS A 226 4.07 19.71 -8.82
CA LYS A 226 3.36 20.91 -9.28
C LYS A 226 1.86 20.69 -9.48
N HIS A 227 1.44 19.43 -9.62
CA HIS A 227 0.06 19.06 -9.92
C HIS A 227 -0.68 18.55 -8.68
N ILE A 228 0.01 17.86 -7.77
CA ILE A 228 -0.60 17.17 -6.64
C ILE A 228 -0.45 17.89 -5.30
N LEU A 229 0.53 18.80 -5.18
CA LEU A 229 0.81 19.49 -3.92
C LEU A 229 0.07 20.83 -3.85
N LEU A 230 -0.50 21.10 -2.69
CA LEU A 230 -1.16 22.35 -2.36
C LEU A 230 -0.18 23.23 -1.56
N PRO A 231 0.28 24.37 -2.08
CA PRO A 231 1.32 25.20 -1.46
C PRO A 231 0.78 25.92 -0.22
N THR A 232 0.67 25.19 0.89
CA THR A 232 0.03 25.62 2.14
C THR A 232 1.02 25.79 3.28
N SER A 233 2.13 25.06 3.27
CA SER A 233 3.28 25.26 4.15
C SER A 233 4.56 24.65 3.58
N ASP A 234 5.71 24.97 4.19
CA ASP A 234 7.03 24.42 3.82
C ASP A 234 7.17 22.91 4.11
N ARG A 235 6.19 22.29 4.77
CA ARG A 235 6.17 20.85 5.06
C ARG A 235 5.56 20.04 3.92
N VAL A 236 4.84 20.69 3.01
CA VAL A 236 4.22 20.07 1.84
C VAL A 236 5.32 19.67 0.86
N GLY A 237 5.29 18.42 0.42
CA GLY A 237 6.36 17.88 -0.40
C GLY A 237 6.16 16.43 -0.75
N ILE A 238 6.93 15.97 -1.74
CA ILE A 238 7.15 14.55 -2.01
C ILE A 238 8.51 14.19 -1.43
N PHE A 239 8.53 13.25 -0.49
CA PHE A 239 9.76 12.78 0.13
C PHE A 239 9.84 11.27 0.13
N GLU A 240 11.06 10.76 0.17
CA GLU A 240 11.28 9.32 0.32
C GLU A 240 10.76 8.87 1.68
N PHE A 241 9.84 7.92 1.65
CA PHE A 241 9.21 7.35 2.82
C PHE A 241 10.17 6.34 3.43
N ASN A 242 10.85 6.69 4.52
CA ASN A 242 11.82 5.83 5.20
C ASN A 242 11.49 5.57 6.66
N ASP A 243 10.54 6.32 7.22
CA ASP A 243 10.01 6.13 8.56
C ASP A 243 8.49 6.21 8.53
N ILE A 244 7.82 5.25 9.18
CA ILE A 244 6.35 5.20 9.31
C ILE A 244 5.76 6.49 9.91
N ARG A 245 6.55 7.29 10.63
CA ARG A 245 6.13 8.58 11.18
C ARG A 245 6.08 9.70 10.14
N GLN A 246 6.59 9.50 8.93
CA GLN A 246 6.55 10.47 7.84
C GLN A 246 5.24 10.43 7.05
N ILE A 247 4.35 9.47 7.34
CA ILE A 247 3.04 9.42 6.72
C ILE A 247 1.98 9.98 7.67
N ASP A 248 0.88 10.47 7.11
CA ASP A 248 -0.30 10.72 7.90
C ASP A 248 -0.81 9.42 8.56
N PRO A 249 -1.64 9.52 9.59
CA PRO A 249 -1.78 10.68 10.47
C PRO A 249 -0.60 10.79 11.47
N LEU A 250 0.45 9.97 11.31
CA LEU A 250 1.58 9.83 12.24
C LEU A 250 2.59 10.98 12.16
N MET A 251 2.56 11.77 11.08
CA MET A 251 3.42 12.94 10.85
C MET A 251 3.04 14.17 11.69
N PHE A 252 2.52 13.96 12.90
CA PHE A 252 2.20 15.02 13.85
C PHE A 252 1.22 16.07 13.32
N ARG A 253 0.33 15.72 12.38
CA ARG A 253 -0.71 16.63 11.86
C ARG A 253 -1.51 17.32 12.96
N PHE A 254 -1.66 16.63 14.07
CA PHE A 254 -2.42 17.06 15.22
C PHE A 254 -1.60 17.75 16.33
N ASN A 255 -0.27 17.79 16.20
CA ASN A 255 0.67 18.17 17.26
C ASN A 255 1.06 19.66 17.25
N ASN A 256 0.43 20.47 16.38
CA ASN A 256 0.70 21.90 16.24
C ASN A 256 -0.51 22.78 16.65
N ARG A 257 -0.94 22.67 17.91
CA ARG A 257 -1.69 23.73 18.59
C ARG A 257 -1.15 23.94 19.98
#